data_AF-A0AAD9JWU2-F1
#
_entry.id   AF-A0AAD9JWU2-F1
#
_cell.length_a   1.000
_cell.length_b   1.000
_cell.length_c   1.000
_cell.angle_alpha   90.00
_cell.angle_beta   90.00
_cell.angle_gamma   90.00
#
_symmetry.space_group_name_H-M   'P 1'
#
loop_
_entity.id
_entity.type
_entity.pdbx_description
1 polymer ?
#
loop_
_entity_poly.entity_id
_entity_poly.type
_entity_poly.pdbx_seq_one_letter_code
_entity_poly.pdbx_strand_id
1 'polypeptide(L)' 'CPQNQVYKDSMKVCGRTCETFDWECSAPEIPHSGCTCTEDLVKGPDGVCVEPKECPCSYNGRRYKTGDVVNIGCKIL' A
#
# COMPACT_ATOMS: atom_id res chain seq x y z
N CYS A 1 -7.42 12.46 10.47
CA CYS A 1 -6.99 11.16 9.94
C CYS A 1 -5.82 10.65 10.76
N PRO A 2 -5.70 9.34 11.01
CA PRO A 2 -4.50 8.75 11.63
C PRO A 2 -3.25 8.94 10.75
N GLN A 3 -2.06 8.60 11.29
CA GLN A 3 -0.73 8.89 10.73
C GLN A 3 -0.63 8.90 9.18
N ASN A 4 0.01 9.95 8.65
CA ASN A 4 0.35 10.13 7.22
C ASN A 4 -0.84 10.05 6.25
N GLN A 5 -2.04 10.37 6.72
CA GLN A 5 -3.24 10.46 5.90
C GLN A 5 -3.75 11.90 5.82
N VAL A 6 -4.35 12.22 4.68
CA VAL A 6 -5.04 13.48 4.42
C VAL A 6 -6.54 13.23 4.28
N TYR A 7 -7.33 14.17 4.77
CA TYR A 7 -8.78 14.15 4.58
C TYR A 7 -9.11 14.69 3.19
N LYS A 8 -10.02 14.02 2.47
CA LYS A 8 -10.56 14.46 1.18
C LYS A 8 -12.07 14.25 1.16
N ASP A 9 -12.79 15.13 0.48
CA ASP A 9 -14.24 15.02 0.24
C ASP A 9 -14.61 14.17 -0.98
N SER A 10 -13.66 14.02 -1.90
CA SER A 10 -13.76 13.19 -3.09
C SER A 10 -12.51 12.32 -3.21
N MET A 11 -12.70 11.04 -3.52
CA MET A 11 -11.64 10.06 -3.60
C MET A 11 -11.92 9.06 -4.72
N LYS A 12 -10.87 8.49 -5.32
CA LYS A 12 -11.01 7.33 -6.20
C LYS A 12 -11.29 6.07 -5.38
N VAL A 13 -12.16 5.20 -5.89
CA VAL A 13 -12.53 3.94 -5.20
C VAL A 13 -11.41 2.90 -5.18
N CYS A 14 -10.49 2.92 -6.15
CA CYS A 14 -9.33 2.02 -6.22
C CYS A 14 -8.08 2.63 -5.58
N GLY A 15 -8.16 2.99 -4.30
CA GLY A 15 -7.05 3.58 -3.55
C GLY A 15 -5.74 2.79 -3.67
N ARG A 16 -4.59 3.49 -3.59
CA ARG A 16 -3.25 2.91 -3.72
C ARG A 16 -2.87 2.10 -2.46
N THR A 17 -2.63 0.81 -2.61
CA THR A 17 -2.13 -0.06 -1.52
C THR A 17 -0.78 -0.67 -1.89
N CYS A 18 -0.10 -1.30 -0.93
CA CYS A 18 1.13 -2.05 -1.20
C CYS A 18 1.00 -3.12 -2.29
N GLU A 19 -0.22 -3.62 -2.54
CA GLU A 19 -0.50 -4.62 -3.56
C GLU A 19 -0.87 -4.03 -4.93
N THR A 20 -1.25 -2.74 -5.00
CA THR A 20 -1.85 -2.14 -6.21
C THR A 20 -1.20 -0.84 -6.66
N PHE A 21 -0.15 -0.35 -5.98
CA PHE A 21 0.45 0.95 -6.29
C PHE A 21 1.13 1.04 -7.66
N ASP A 22 1.55 -0.09 -8.22
CA ASP A 22 2.08 -0.21 -9.58
C ASP A 22 0.99 -0.20 -10.66
N TRP A 23 -0.28 -0.20 -10.26
CA TRP A 23 -1.43 -0.12 -11.15
C TRP A 23 -2.02 1.29 -11.18
N GLU A 24 -2.34 1.79 -12.37
CA GLU A 24 -3.05 3.07 -12.51
C GLU A 24 -4.55 2.92 -12.26
N CYS A 25 -5.04 3.55 -11.19
CA CYS A 25 -6.47 3.61 -10.89
C CYS A 25 -7.20 4.56 -11.86
N SER A 26 -7.84 3.99 -12.88
CA SER A 26 -8.65 4.71 -13.89
C SER A 26 -10.06 5.08 -13.42
N ALA A 27 -10.44 4.72 -12.19
CA ALA A 27 -11.74 5.12 -11.66
C ALA A 27 -11.83 6.65 -11.52
N PRO A 28 -13.01 7.24 -11.78
CA PRO A 28 -13.22 8.65 -11.49
C PRO A 28 -13.15 8.90 -9.98
N GLU A 29 -12.80 10.13 -9.60
CA GLU A 29 -13.07 10.59 -8.23
C GLU A 29 -14.58 10.74 -8.06
N ILE A 30 -15.09 10.16 -6.97
CA ILE A 30 -16.49 10.28 -6.58
C ILE A 30 -16.59 10.98 -5.23
N PRO A 31 -17.68 11.73 -4.96
CA PRO A 31 -17.93 12.32 -3.65
C PRO A 31 -18.03 11.22 -2.60
N HIS A 32 -16.96 11.05 -1.84
CA HIS A 32 -16.84 10.07 -0.77
C HIS A 32 -15.81 10.61 0.20
N SER A 33 -16.30 11.26 1.26
CA SER A 33 -15.45 11.88 2.25
C SER A 33 -14.75 10.83 3.12
N GLY A 34 -13.45 10.98 3.31
CA GLY A 34 -12.67 10.03 4.07
C GLY A 34 -11.21 10.43 4.21
N CYS A 35 -10.44 9.50 4.76
CA CYS A 35 -9.00 9.63 4.92
C CYS A 35 -8.28 8.78 3.89
N THR A 36 -7.31 9.37 3.18
CA THR A 36 -6.48 8.70 2.19
C THR A 36 -5.00 8.94 2.46
N CYS A 37 -4.14 8.06 1.98
CA CYS A 37 -2.71 8.36 1.90
C CYS A 37 -2.47 9.56 0.98
N THR A 38 -1.42 10.34 1.28
CA THR A 38 -0.86 11.33 0.33
C THR A 38 -0.42 10.63 -0.96
N GLU A 39 -0.29 11.36 -2.06
CA GLU A 39 -0.07 10.75 -3.39
C GLU A 39 1.20 9.89 -3.48
N ASP A 40 2.23 10.24 -2.71
CA ASP A 40 3.51 9.53 -2.67
C ASP A 40 3.50 8.29 -1.75
N LEU A 41 2.45 8.10 -0.96
CA LEU A 41 2.34 7.01 0.01
C LEU A 41 1.29 5.99 -0.42
N VAL A 42 1.46 4.78 0.11
CA VAL A 42 0.58 3.66 -0.17
C VAL A 42 0.05 3.08 1.13
N LYS A 43 -1.19 2.61 1.11
CA LYS A 43 -1.79 1.98 2.30
C LYS A 43 -1.18 0.60 2.50
N GLY A 44 -0.48 0.43 3.61
CA GLY A 44 0.06 -0.83 4.06
C GLY A 44 -1.03 -1.80 4.57
N PRO A 45 -0.65 -3.06 4.82
CA PRO A 45 -1.58 -4.10 5.26
C PRO A 45 -2.13 -3.89 6.69
N ASP A 46 -1.47 -3.06 7.49
CA ASP A 46 -1.91 -2.61 8.81
C ASP A 46 -2.82 -1.37 8.74
N GLY A 47 -3.04 -0.84 7.54
CA GLY A 47 -3.84 0.37 7.30
C GLY A 47 -3.08 1.68 7.47
N VAL A 48 -1.78 1.64 7.75
CA VAL A 48 -0.90 2.81 7.86
C VAL A 48 -0.33 3.18 6.49
N CYS A 49 -0.15 4.47 6.21
CA CYS A 49 0.46 4.93 4.97
C CYS A 49 1.99 4.89 5.10
N VAL A 50 2.65 4.17 4.19
CA VAL A 50 4.09 3.96 4.14
C VAL A 50 4.64 4.30 2.75
N GLU A 51 5.94 4.46 2.63
CA GLU A 51 6.56 4.59 1.31
C GLU A 51 6.49 3.25 0.55
N PRO A 52 6.35 3.24 -0.79
CA PRO A 52 6.26 2.00 -1.56
C PRO A 52 7.41 1.00 -1.31
N LYS A 53 8.62 1.50 -1.05
CA LYS A 53 9.81 0.66 -0.73
C LYS A 53 9.75 -0.04 0.63
N GLU A 54 8.87 0.43 1.51
CA GLU A 54 8.64 -0.13 2.86
C GLU A 54 7.53 -1.19 2.84
N CYS A 55 6.89 -1.41 1.70
CA CYS A 55 5.88 -2.44 1.56
C CYS A 55 6.46 -3.83 1.81
N PRO A 56 5.79 -4.64 2.65
CA PRO A 56 6.26 -6.00 2.90
C PRO A 56 6.08 -6.87 1.66
N CYS A 57 7.07 -7.71 1.39
CA CYS A 57 7.00 -8.72 0.34
C CYS A 57 6.10 -9.88 0.77
N SER A 58 5.37 -10.48 -0.17
CA SER A 58 4.54 -11.65 0.11
C SER A 58 5.12 -12.90 -0.59
N TYR A 59 5.40 -13.95 0.19
CA TYR A 59 5.87 -15.22 -0.33
C TYR A 59 5.22 -16.39 0.44
N ASN A 60 4.65 -17.36 -0.29
CA ASN A 60 3.91 -18.52 0.27
C ASN A 60 2.87 -18.12 1.34
N GLY A 61 2.10 -17.06 1.06
CA GLY A 61 1.05 -16.57 1.95
C GLY A 61 1.55 -15.88 3.23
N ARG A 62 2.86 -15.68 3.38
CA ARG A 62 3.46 -14.93 4.50
C ARG A 62 4.00 -13.59 4.02
N ARG A 63 3.94 -12.59 4.89
CA ARG A 63 4.50 -11.26 4.67
C ARG A 63 5.86 -11.15 5.34
N TYR A 64 6.81 -10.55 4.63
CA TYR A 64 8.19 -10.34 5.05
C TYR A 64 8.51 -8.86 4.94
N LYS A 65 9.19 -8.30 5.94
CA LYS A 65 9.59 -6.90 5.94
C LYS A 65 10.72 -6.68 4.94
N THR A 66 10.89 -5.43 4.51
CA THR A 66 12.06 -5.04 3.72
C THR A 66 13.35 -5.43 4.45
N GLY A 67 14.20 -6.21 3.79
CA GLY A 67 15.46 -6.72 4.34
C GLY A 67 15.38 -8.11 4.98
N ASP A 68 14.20 -8.68 5.15
CA ASP A 68 14.06 -10.08 5.55
C ASP A 68 14.65 -11.00 4.46
N VAL A 69 15.37 -12.04 4.89
CA VAL A 69 15.97 -13.03 4.01
C VAL A 69 15.15 -14.32 4.06
N VAL A 70 14.71 -14.81 2.90
CA VAL A 70 13.89 -16.03 2.82
C VAL A 70 14.65 -17.12 2.07
N ASN A 71 14.73 -18.31 2.70
CA ASN A 71 15.35 -19.48 2.08
C ASN A 71 14.29 -20.30 1.31
N ILE A 72 14.49 -20.44 0.01
CA ILE A 72 13.59 -21.13 -0.90
C ILE A 72 14.36 -22.29 -1.55
N GLY A 73 14.29 -23.46 -0.93
CA GLY A 73 15.07 -24.63 -1.36
C GLY A 73 16.57 -24.39 -1.18
N CYS A 74 17.32 -24.31 -2.28
CA CYS A 74 18.75 -23.97 -2.26
C CYS A 74 19.02 -22.53 -2.75
N LYS A 75 17.99 -21.67 -2.80
CA LYS A 75 18.11 -20.25 -3.19
C LYS A 75 17.80 -19.34 -2.01
N ILE A 76 18.53 -18.23 -1.94
CA ILE A 76 18.30 -17.13 -0.99
C ILE A 76 17.75 -15.96 -1.79
N LEU A 77 16.62 -15.38 -1.34
CA LEU A 77 16.05 -14.14 -1.87
C LEU A 77 16.11 -13.03 -0.82
#